data_AF-Q3SJG6-F1
#
_entry.id   AF-Q3SJG6-F1
#
_cell.length_a   1.000
_cell.length_b   1.000
_cell.length_c   1.000
_cell.angle_alpha   90.00
_cell.angle_beta   90.00
_cell.angle_gamma   90.00
#
_symmetry.space_group_name_H-M   'P 1'
#
loop_
_entity.id
_entity.type
_entity.pdbx_description
1 polymer ?
#
loop_
_entity_poly.entity_id
_entity_poly.type
_entity_poly.pdbx_seq_one_letter_code
_entity_poly.pdbx_strand_id
1 'polypeptide(L)'
;MRLPVTLQSLLIQGLAVLLALVSYRLLDEVLSYRPSLAQIALVQGGIAALLSRFARQARWWHPLHFVFLPAVVVAQRLNIPPLGYLAAFIVLVLFYWSSFRTQVPLYLSSRKAWDALAGLLPATERFSFVDLGSGVGSVPLHLERRFPQARFYGVEIAPAPWLISWLRGRLRGSGTRFTRRDYSALDLAEFDVVFAFLSPAAMPALWRQASAQMRSGSLFISQAFPVGSRPPDHVAGEGDGARHTLYAWRM
;
A
#
# COMPACT_ATOMS: atom_id res chain seq x y z
N MET A 1 -12.13 24.27 -11.48
CA MET A 1 -11.34 23.37 -10.61
C MET A 1 -12.18 22.15 -10.25
N ARG A 2 -11.67 20.93 -10.39
CA ARG A 2 -12.39 19.73 -9.87
C ARG A 2 -12.18 19.69 -8.36
N LEU A 3 -13.26 19.59 -7.58
CA LEU A 3 -13.18 19.45 -6.12
C LEU A 3 -12.39 18.18 -5.75
N PRO A 4 -11.67 18.15 -4.61
CA PRO A 4 -11.07 16.92 -4.10
C PRO A 4 -12.12 15.82 -3.96
N VAL A 5 -11.75 14.57 -4.25
CA VAL A 5 -12.69 13.42 -4.24
C VAL A 5 -13.35 13.25 -2.87
N THR A 6 -12.64 13.54 -1.79
CA THR A 6 -13.19 13.51 -0.41
C THR A 6 -14.35 14.50 -0.23
N LEU A 7 -14.18 15.73 -0.70
CA LEU A 7 -15.22 16.75 -0.63
C LEU A 7 -16.40 16.42 -1.55
N GLN A 8 -16.13 15.90 -2.77
CA GLN A 8 -17.17 15.40 -3.65
C GLN A 8 -17.99 14.29 -2.97
N SER A 9 -17.32 13.32 -2.34
CA SER A 9 -17.97 12.20 -1.67
C SER A 9 -18.80 12.66 -0.46
N LEU A 10 -18.34 13.67 0.29
CA LEU A 10 -19.14 14.28 1.36
C LEU A 10 -20.44 14.91 0.82
N LEU A 11 -20.34 15.69 -0.25
CA LEU A 11 -21.50 16.31 -0.90
C LEU A 11 -22.47 15.27 -1.47
N ILE A 12 -21.95 14.22 -2.10
CA ILE A 12 -22.74 13.10 -2.61
C ILE A 12 -23.50 12.40 -1.49
N GLN A 13 -22.83 12.09 -0.37
CA GLN A 13 -23.47 11.44 0.78
C GLN A 13 -24.55 12.34 1.39
N GLY A 14 -24.28 13.63 1.57
CA GLY A 14 -25.25 14.59 2.07
C GLY A 14 -26.48 14.70 1.17
N LEU A 15 -26.29 14.87 -0.14
CA LEU A 15 -27.39 14.93 -1.10
C LEU A 15 -28.19 13.64 -1.14
N ALA A 16 -27.51 12.48 -1.10
CA ALA A 16 -28.18 11.18 -1.08
C ALA A 16 -29.04 10.99 0.17
N VAL A 17 -28.59 11.46 1.35
CA VAL A 17 -29.40 11.44 2.57
C VAL A 17 -30.65 12.31 2.41
N LEU A 18 -30.51 13.54 1.90
CA LEU A 18 -31.65 14.42 1.66
C LEU A 18 -32.66 13.80 0.70
N LEU A 19 -32.20 13.24 -0.43
CA LEU A 19 -33.06 12.57 -1.40
C LEU A 19 -33.73 11.32 -0.82
N ALA A 20 -33.03 10.53 0.01
CA ALA A 20 -33.61 9.37 0.68
C ALA A 20 -34.70 9.78 1.70
N LEU A 21 -34.52 10.89 2.41
CA LEU A 21 -35.51 11.44 3.34
C LEU A 21 -36.76 11.95 2.60
N VAL A 22 -36.58 12.62 1.46
CA VAL A 22 -37.69 13.04 0.60
C VAL A 22 -38.46 11.82 0.08
N SER A 23 -37.75 10.82 -0.45
CA SER A 23 -38.36 9.56 -0.89
C SER A 23 -39.12 8.87 0.23
N TYR A 24 -38.58 8.85 1.46
CA TYR A 24 -39.27 8.30 2.62
C TYR A 24 -40.60 9.03 2.90
N ARG A 25 -40.59 10.36 2.94
CA ARG A 25 -41.82 11.15 3.17
C ARG A 25 -42.87 10.92 2.09
N LEU A 26 -42.46 10.87 0.82
CA LEU A 26 -43.37 10.60 -0.29
C LEU A 26 -44.00 9.20 -0.19
N LEU A 27 -43.23 8.19 0.22
CA LEU A 27 -43.76 6.83 0.42
C LEU A 27 -44.76 6.74 1.58
N ASP A 28 -44.50 7.45 2.68
CA ASP A 28 -45.42 7.50 3.84
C ASP A 28 -46.70 8.28 3.50
N GLU A 29 -46.59 9.44 2.86
CA GLU A 29 -47.74 10.29 2.53
C GLU A 29 -48.61 9.73 1.40
N VAL A 30 -48.00 9.21 0.33
CA VAL A 30 -48.73 8.81 -0.89
C VAL A 30 -49.16 7.35 -0.84
N LEU A 31 -48.29 6.47 -0.32
CA LEU A 31 -48.52 5.01 -0.35
C LEU A 31 -48.82 4.43 1.03
N SER A 32 -48.86 5.26 2.09
CA SER A 32 -48.99 4.80 3.49
C SER A 32 -47.95 3.71 3.84
N TYR A 33 -46.82 3.72 3.15
CA TYR A 33 -45.75 2.74 3.34
C TYR A 33 -44.65 3.34 4.20
N ARG A 34 -44.25 2.63 5.26
CA ARG A 34 -43.18 3.05 6.18
C ARG A 34 -41.95 2.17 6.03
N PRO A 35 -40.97 2.57 5.19
CA PRO A 35 -39.72 1.85 5.06
C PRO A 35 -39.00 1.70 6.40
N SER A 36 -38.44 0.51 6.62
CA SER A 36 -37.51 0.27 7.73
C SER A 36 -36.20 1.05 7.55
N LEU A 37 -35.46 1.27 8.64
CA LEU A 37 -34.14 1.92 8.61
C LEU A 37 -33.16 1.26 7.61
N ALA A 38 -33.23 -0.07 7.48
CA ALA A 38 -32.39 -0.81 6.54
C ALA A 38 -32.74 -0.47 5.08
N GLN A 39 -34.03 -0.33 4.75
CA GLN A 39 -34.47 0.05 3.41
C GLN A 39 -34.09 1.49 3.08
N ILE A 40 -34.21 2.42 4.04
CA ILE A 40 -33.75 3.80 3.88
C ILE A 40 -32.25 3.83 3.60
N ALA A 41 -31.45 3.06 4.34
CA ALA A 41 -30.01 2.98 4.15
C ALA A 41 -29.62 2.41 2.77
N LEU A 42 -30.33 1.38 2.29
CA LEU A 42 -30.11 0.82 0.95
C LEU A 42 -30.47 1.79 -0.16
N VAL A 43 -31.60 2.49 -0.03
CA VAL A 43 -32.03 3.52 -1.00
C VAL A 43 -31.02 4.67 -1.04
N GLN A 44 -30.60 5.16 0.14
CA GLN A 44 -29.58 6.19 0.25
C GLN A 44 -28.26 5.76 -0.40
N GLY A 45 -27.78 4.54 -0.11
CA GLY A 45 -26.58 3.99 -0.72
C GLY A 45 -26.70 3.87 -2.24
N GLY A 46 -27.85 3.44 -2.75
CA GLY A 46 -28.16 3.39 -4.18
C GLY A 46 -28.08 4.77 -4.84
N ILE A 47 -28.72 5.78 -4.23
CA ILE A 47 -28.67 7.17 -4.70
C ILE A 47 -27.23 7.69 -4.67
N ALA A 48 -26.49 7.47 -3.59
CA ALA A 48 -25.08 7.90 -3.47
C ALA A 48 -24.20 7.25 -4.55
N ALA A 49 -24.39 5.96 -4.83
CA ALA A 49 -23.68 5.26 -5.88
C ALA A 49 -23.99 5.84 -7.27
N LEU A 50 -25.26 6.15 -7.56
CA LEU A 50 -25.66 6.81 -8.80
C LEU A 50 -25.07 8.22 -8.94
N LEU A 51 -25.17 9.05 -7.89
CA LEU A 51 -24.58 10.38 -7.86
C LEU A 51 -23.06 10.34 -8.07
N SER A 52 -22.37 9.34 -7.50
CA SER A 52 -20.92 9.17 -7.70
C SER A 52 -20.55 8.81 -9.15
N ARG A 53 -21.44 8.13 -9.90
CA ARG A 53 -21.30 7.90 -11.35
C ARG A 53 -21.43 9.21 -12.12
N PHE A 54 -22.43 10.03 -11.80
CA PHE A 54 -22.62 11.35 -12.42
C PHE A 54 -21.46 12.30 -12.11
N ALA A 55 -20.90 12.23 -10.91
CA ALA A 55 -19.68 12.96 -10.53
C ALA A 55 -18.40 12.41 -11.19
N ARG A 56 -18.49 11.35 -12.00
CA ARG A 56 -17.37 10.70 -12.70
C ARG A 56 -16.24 10.26 -11.75
N GLN A 57 -16.60 9.85 -10.53
CA GLN A 57 -15.63 9.25 -9.62
C GLN A 57 -15.14 7.90 -10.16
N ALA A 58 -13.95 7.47 -9.73
CA ALA A 58 -13.40 6.19 -10.16
C ALA A 58 -14.34 5.03 -9.78
N ARG A 59 -14.37 3.97 -10.62
CA ARG A 59 -15.37 2.88 -10.53
C ARG A 59 -15.49 2.21 -9.16
N TRP A 60 -14.41 2.19 -8.39
CA TRP A 60 -14.36 1.61 -7.05
C TRP A 60 -15.05 2.46 -5.97
N TRP A 61 -15.34 3.74 -6.24
CA TRP A 61 -16.11 4.59 -5.33
C TRP A 61 -17.59 4.23 -5.28
N HIS A 62 -18.17 3.77 -6.39
CA HIS A 62 -19.59 3.42 -6.45
C HIS A 62 -19.99 2.34 -5.42
N PRO A 63 -19.30 1.19 -5.33
CA PRO A 63 -19.61 0.20 -4.30
C PRO A 63 -19.33 0.73 -2.87
N LEU A 64 -18.32 1.57 -2.66
CA LEU A 64 -18.09 2.19 -1.35
C LEU A 64 -19.25 3.10 -0.95
N HIS A 65 -19.76 3.93 -1.87
CA HIS A 65 -20.92 4.78 -1.64
C HIS A 65 -22.17 3.96 -1.31
N PHE A 66 -22.39 2.86 -2.03
CA PHE A 66 -23.51 1.96 -1.79
C PHE A 66 -23.46 1.32 -0.40
N VAL A 67 -22.29 0.81 0.00
CA VAL A 67 -22.14 0.05 1.25
C VAL A 67 -22.05 0.93 2.49
N PHE A 68 -21.65 2.20 2.35
CA PHE A 68 -21.34 3.07 3.50
C PHE A 68 -22.44 3.14 4.57
N LEU A 69 -23.64 3.64 4.24
CA LEU A 69 -24.72 3.78 5.22
C LEU A 69 -25.31 2.43 5.67
N PRO A 70 -25.52 1.43 4.79
CA PRO A 70 -25.85 0.07 5.23
C PRO A 70 -24.86 -0.50 6.24
N ALA A 71 -23.56 -0.30 6.03
CA ALA A 71 -22.53 -0.75 6.97
C ALA A 71 -22.64 -0.03 8.33
N VAL A 72 -22.97 1.26 8.35
CA VAL A 72 -23.22 1.99 9.60
C VAL A 72 -24.43 1.42 10.35
N VAL A 73 -25.54 1.13 9.66
CA VAL A 73 -26.74 0.53 10.28
C VAL A 73 -26.43 -0.86 10.84
N VAL A 74 -25.67 -1.69 10.10
CA VAL A 74 -25.22 -3.00 10.60
C VAL A 74 -24.31 -2.83 11.82
N ALA A 75 -23.35 -1.92 11.76
CA ALA A 75 -22.42 -1.67 12.86
C ALA A 75 -23.14 -1.20 14.14
N GLN A 76 -24.18 -0.37 14.02
CA GLN A 76 -25.03 0.01 15.15
C GLN A 76 -25.75 -1.20 15.76
N ARG A 77 -26.28 -2.10 14.92
CA ARG A 77 -26.96 -3.32 15.40
C ARG A 77 -26.02 -4.31 16.07
N LEU A 78 -24.76 -4.34 15.66
CA LEU A 78 -23.72 -5.17 16.27
C LEU A 78 -23.30 -4.68 17.65
N ASN A 79 -23.74 -3.48 18.09
CA ASN A 79 -23.41 -2.87 19.38
C ASN A 79 -21.90 -2.91 19.68
N ILE A 80 -21.07 -2.66 18.65
CA ILE A 80 -19.62 -2.68 18.79
C ILE A 80 -19.22 -1.58 19.79
N PRO A 81 -18.47 -1.89 20.86
CA PRO A 81 -18.06 -0.88 21.81
C PRO A 81 -17.18 0.17 21.13
N PRO A 82 -17.21 1.45 21.55
CA PRO A 82 -16.36 2.51 21.00
C PRO A 82 -14.87 2.13 20.90
N LEU A 83 -14.39 1.37 21.87
CA LEU A 83 -13.02 0.85 21.90
C LEU A 83 -12.70 -0.09 20.73
N GLY A 84 -13.67 -0.82 20.20
CA GLY A 84 -13.50 -1.67 19.02
C GLY A 84 -13.20 -0.86 17.76
N TYR A 85 -13.91 0.26 17.55
CA TYR A 85 -13.62 1.20 16.46
C TYR A 85 -12.26 1.86 16.63
N LEU A 86 -11.92 2.27 17.87
CA LEU A 86 -10.61 2.83 18.17
C LEU A 86 -9.48 1.82 17.91
N ALA A 87 -9.66 0.56 18.31
CA ALA A 87 -8.68 -0.50 18.05
C ALA A 87 -8.50 -0.72 16.53
N ALA A 88 -9.58 -0.79 15.77
CA ALA A 88 -9.51 -0.91 14.31
C ALA A 88 -8.78 0.30 13.68
N PHE A 89 -9.08 1.52 14.15
CA PHE A 89 -8.38 2.72 13.71
C PHE A 89 -6.88 2.68 14.04
N ILE A 90 -6.51 2.31 15.27
CA ILE A 90 -5.10 2.17 15.67
C ILE A 90 -4.39 1.13 14.79
N VAL A 91 -5.01 -0.03 14.53
CA VAL A 91 -4.44 -1.04 13.62
C VAL A 91 -4.20 -0.43 12.24
N LEU A 92 -5.18 0.27 11.66
CA LEU A 92 -4.99 0.93 10.36
C LEU A 92 -3.86 1.97 10.40
N VAL A 93 -3.77 2.78 11.45
CA VAL A 93 -2.69 3.77 11.62
C VAL A 93 -1.32 3.08 11.75
N LEU A 94 -1.22 1.95 12.45
CA LEU A 94 0.05 1.24 12.60
C LEU A 94 0.53 0.60 11.29
N PHE A 95 -0.39 0.18 10.42
CA PHE A 95 -0.05 -0.40 9.10
C PHE A 95 0.17 0.65 8.01
N TYR A 96 -0.59 1.74 8.02
CA TYR A 96 -0.55 2.78 6.97
C TYR A 96 0.03 4.12 7.47
N TRP A 97 0.85 4.06 8.53
CA TRP A 97 1.37 5.18 9.32
C TRP A 97 1.83 6.39 8.51
N SER A 98 2.55 6.18 7.41
CA SER A 98 3.11 7.28 6.61
C SER A 98 2.51 7.37 5.21
N SER A 99 1.65 6.44 4.80
CA SER A 99 1.15 6.35 3.42
C SER A 99 0.41 7.62 2.98
N PHE A 100 -0.19 8.35 3.92
CA PHE A 100 -0.83 9.65 3.66
C PHE A 100 0.16 10.77 3.29
N ARG A 101 1.45 10.64 3.64
CA ARG A 101 2.52 11.59 3.28
C ARG A 101 3.40 11.06 2.16
N THR A 102 3.89 9.83 2.29
CA THR A 102 4.87 9.24 1.37
C THR A 102 4.22 8.70 0.09
N GLN A 103 2.90 8.48 0.10
CA GLN A 103 2.17 7.83 -0.99
C GLN A 103 2.75 6.44 -1.34
N VAL A 104 3.31 5.77 -0.34
CA VAL A 104 3.79 4.38 -0.42
C VAL A 104 2.85 3.51 0.43
N PRO A 105 1.83 2.90 -0.18
CA PRO A 105 1.00 1.90 0.51
C PRO A 105 1.74 0.57 0.65
N LEU A 106 1.30 -0.27 1.59
CA LEU A 106 1.88 -1.61 1.78
C LEU A 106 1.51 -2.53 0.60
N TYR A 107 2.47 -2.78 -0.29
CA TYR A 107 2.37 -3.81 -1.32
C TYR A 107 3.46 -4.85 -1.14
N LEU A 108 3.05 -6.10 -0.97
CA LEU A 108 3.99 -7.21 -0.88
C LEU A 108 4.35 -7.69 -2.28
N SER A 109 5.66 -7.91 -2.49
CA SER A 109 6.19 -8.60 -3.66
C SER A 109 5.85 -10.10 -3.60
N SER A 110 5.70 -10.72 -4.78
CA SER A 110 5.36 -12.14 -4.89
C SER A 110 6.60 -13.03 -4.80
N ARG A 111 6.40 -14.32 -4.48
CA ARG A 111 7.51 -15.30 -4.51
C ARG A 111 8.26 -15.33 -5.84
N LYS A 112 7.54 -15.25 -6.96
CA LYS A 112 8.13 -15.15 -8.30
C LYS A 112 9.10 -13.96 -8.42
N ALA A 113 8.71 -12.80 -7.90
CA ALA A 113 9.58 -11.63 -7.89
C ALA A 113 10.81 -11.84 -6.99
N TRP A 114 10.68 -12.54 -5.86
CA TRP A 114 11.82 -12.87 -5.00
C TRP A 114 12.80 -13.81 -5.67
N ASP A 115 12.31 -14.79 -6.43
CA ASP A 115 13.14 -15.75 -7.14
C ASP A 115 13.84 -15.12 -8.35
N ALA A 116 13.14 -14.24 -9.09
CA ALA A 116 13.74 -13.41 -10.13
C ALA A 116 14.82 -12.48 -9.55
N LEU A 117 14.53 -11.85 -8.39
CA LEU A 117 15.47 -10.99 -7.68
C LEU A 117 16.73 -11.77 -7.27
N ALA A 118 16.57 -12.99 -6.74
CA ALA A 118 17.70 -13.85 -6.39
C ALA A 118 18.61 -14.15 -7.59
N GLY A 119 18.06 -14.24 -8.81
CA GLY A 119 18.83 -14.44 -10.04
C GLY A 119 19.64 -13.21 -10.47
N LEU A 120 19.32 -12.02 -9.96
CA LEU A 120 20.05 -10.78 -10.24
C LEU A 120 21.15 -10.48 -9.21
N LEU A 121 21.15 -11.16 -8.07
CA LEU A 121 22.13 -10.90 -7.02
C LEU A 121 23.53 -11.40 -7.42
N PRO A 122 24.59 -10.78 -6.87
CA PRO A 122 25.96 -11.23 -7.13
C PRO A 122 26.15 -12.71 -6.81
N ALA A 123 26.88 -13.43 -7.68
CA ALA A 123 27.29 -14.81 -7.42
C ALA A 123 28.32 -14.92 -6.29
N THR A 124 28.99 -13.81 -5.94
CA THR A 124 29.89 -13.73 -4.79
C THR A 124 29.10 -13.96 -3.50
N GLU A 125 29.61 -14.80 -2.61
CA GLU A 125 28.89 -15.18 -1.40
C GLU A 125 28.76 -14.02 -0.38
N ARG A 126 29.54 -12.95 -0.50
CA ARG A 126 29.60 -11.84 0.47
C ARG A 126 29.25 -10.51 -0.17
N PHE A 127 28.03 -10.05 0.09
CA PHE A 127 27.56 -8.71 -0.26
C PHE A 127 26.60 -8.21 0.81
N SER A 128 26.32 -6.92 0.77
CA SER A 128 25.33 -6.24 1.62
C SER A 128 24.09 -5.86 0.79
N PHE A 129 22.92 -6.25 1.27
CA PHE A 129 21.64 -6.04 0.60
C PHE A 129 20.68 -5.29 1.50
N VAL A 130 20.01 -4.27 0.98
CA VAL A 130 18.93 -3.56 1.68
C VAL A 130 17.63 -3.56 0.88
N ASP A 131 16.52 -3.89 1.55
CA ASP A 131 15.15 -3.73 1.07
C ASP A 131 14.54 -2.44 1.65
N LEU A 132 14.29 -1.45 0.78
CA LEU A 132 13.71 -0.16 1.15
C LEU A 132 12.18 -0.23 1.06
N GLY A 133 11.51 -0.05 2.20
CA GLY A 133 10.07 -0.33 2.32
C GLY A 133 9.81 -1.83 2.46
N SER A 134 10.60 -2.50 3.30
CA SER A 134 10.62 -3.96 3.40
C SER A 134 9.31 -4.61 3.88
N GLY A 135 8.34 -3.80 4.32
CA GLY A 135 7.04 -4.26 4.80
C GLY A 135 7.21 -5.26 5.93
N VAL A 136 6.68 -6.46 5.74
CA VAL A 136 6.79 -7.55 6.73
C VAL A 136 8.11 -8.35 6.61
N GLY A 137 9.10 -7.86 5.86
CA GLY A 137 10.45 -8.43 5.75
C GLY A 137 10.55 -9.67 4.87
N SER A 138 9.59 -9.89 3.97
CA SER A 138 9.50 -11.14 3.23
C SER A 138 10.67 -11.37 2.27
N VAL A 139 11.14 -10.33 1.58
CA VAL A 139 12.25 -10.41 0.62
C VAL A 139 13.56 -10.76 1.31
N PRO A 140 14.08 -9.97 2.27
CA PRO A 140 15.37 -10.27 2.88
C PRO A 140 15.38 -11.61 3.63
N LEU A 141 14.27 -12.00 4.29
CA LEU A 141 14.16 -13.33 4.94
C LEU A 141 14.13 -14.50 3.96
N HIS A 142 13.67 -14.29 2.72
CA HIS A 142 13.71 -15.31 1.68
C HIS A 142 15.12 -15.44 1.10
N LEU A 143 15.74 -14.30 0.78
CA LEU A 143 17.06 -14.25 0.15
C LEU A 143 18.18 -14.71 1.09
N GLU A 144 18.12 -14.39 2.38
CA GLU A 144 19.12 -14.84 3.36
C GLU A 144 19.31 -16.36 3.37
N ARG A 145 18.24 -17.12 3.18
CA ARG A 145 18.30 -18.59 3.12
C ARG A 145 19.09 -19.09 1.92
N ARG A 146 19.10 -18.32 0.83
CA ARG A 146 19.80 -18.66 -0.41
C ARG A 146 21.23 -18.12 -0.44
N PHE A 147 21.51 -17.06 0.33
CA PHE A 147 22.81 -16.40 0.41
C PHE A 147 23.25 -16.24 1.88
N PRO A 148 23.55 -17.33 2.59
CA PRO A 148 23.79 -17.31 4.04
C PRO A 148 25.02 -16.50 4.46
N GLN A 149 25.94 -16.20 3.54
CA GLN A 149 27.13 -15.39 3.80
C GLN A 149 26.93 -13.89 3.51
N ALA A 150 25.82 -13.51 2.88
CA ALA A 150 25.48 -12.12 2.62
C ALA A 150 24.79 -11.48 3.82
N ARG A 151 24.87 -10.15 3.91
CA ARG A 151 24.27 -9.36 5.00
C ARG A 151 22.99 -8.71 4.50
N PHE A 152 21.86 -9.06 5.11
CA PHE A 152 20.54 -8.57 4.72
C PHE A 152 20.02 -7.51 5.70
N TYR A 153 19.43 -6.47 5.14
CA TYR A 153 18.82 -5.37 5.85
C TYR A 153 17.42 -5.10 5.30
N GLY A 154 16.48 -4.81 6.19
CA GLY A 154 15.15 -4.34 5.82
C GLY A 154 14.86 -3.02 6.53
N VAL A 155 14.47 -2.01 5.77
CA VAL A 155 14.09 -0.71 6.31
C VAL A 155 12.62 -0.47 6.05
N GLU A 156 11.89 -0.15 7.10
CA GLU A 156 10.46 0.09 7.03
C GLU A 156 10.07 1.23 7.98
N ILE A 157 9.23 2.15 7.52
CA ILE A 157 8.81 3.30 8.32
C ILE A 157 7.55 2.98 9.14
N ALA A 158 6.68 2.10 8.63
CA ALA A 158 5.43 1.73 9.27
C ALA A 158 5.67 0.84 10.51
N PRO A 159 5.15 1.22 11.70
CA PRO A 159 5.41 0.50 12.95
C PRO A 159 5.01 -0.97 12.93
N ALA A 160 3.80 -1.32 12.47
CA ALA A 160 3.35 -2.71 12.48
C ALA A 160 4.11 -3.60 11.48
N PRO A 161 4.26 -3.22 10.19
CA PRO A 161 5.07 -3.99 9.25
C PRO A 161 6.51 -4.22 9.73
N TRP A 162 7.17 -3.18 10.27
CA TRP A 162 8.50 -3.31 10.88
C TRP A 162 8.50 -4.28 12.08
N LEU A 163 7.53 -4.17 13.00
CA LEU A 163 7.48 -5.06 14.15
C LEU A 163 7.28 -6.52 13.72
N ILE A 164 6.44 -6.76 12.70
CA ILE A 164 6.23 -8.08 12.12
C ILE A 164 7.51 -8.60 11.47
N SER A 165 8.24 -7.79 10.72
CA SER A 165 9.50 -8.21 10.08
C SER A 165 10.55 -8.58 11.11
N TRP A 166 10.70 -7.75 12.16
CA TRP A 166 11.59 -8.02 13.28
C TRP A 166 11.23 -9.30 14.03
N LEU A 167 9.96 -9.51 14.38
CA LEU A 167 9.49 -10.72 15.04
C LEU A 167 9.72 -11.96 14.17
N ARG A 168 9.40 -11.88 12.87
CA ARG A 168 9.62 -12.97 11.92
C ARG A 168 11.11 -13.32 11.80
N GLY A 169 12.00 -12.32 11.78
CA GLY A 169 13.45 -12.54 11.78
C GLY A 169 13.90 -13.27 13.03
N ARG A 170 13.48 -12.78 14.22
CA ARG A 170 13.83 -13.37 15.51
C ARG A 170 13.34 -14.80 15.67
N LEU A 171 12.09 -15.08 15.31
CA LEU A 171 11.50 -16.42 15.38
C LEU A 171 12.15 -17.42 14.42
N ARG A 172 12.78 -16.93 13.35
CA ARG A 172 13.48 -17.77 12.35
C ARG A 172 14.98 -17.91 12.62
N GLY A 173 15.52 -17.29 13.68
CA GLY A 173 16.97 -17.24 13.91
C GLY A 173 17.74 -16.53 12.78
N SER A 174 17.09 -15.59 12.10
CA SER A 174 17.66 -14.83 10.98
C SER A 174 18.71 -13.83 11.48
N GLY A 175 19.80 -13.68 10.72
CA GLY A 175 20.79 -12.62 10.89
C GLY A 175 20.39 -11.29 10.22
N THR A 176 19.25 -11.25 9.54
CA THR A 176 18.70 -10.06 8.87
C THR A 176 18.40 -8.95 9.89
N ARG A 177 18.85 -7.73 9.58
CA ARG A 177 18.64 -6.56 10.44
C ARG A 177 17.46 -5.73 9.96
N PHE A 178 16.39 -5.68 10.76
CA PHE A 178 15.22 -4.85 10.49
C PHE A 178 15.24 -3.55 11.29
N THR A 179 15.16 -2.41 10.61
CA THR A 179 15.19 -1.10 11.27
C THR A 179 13.96 -0.28 10.92
N ARG A 180 13.42 0.43 11.94
CA ARG A 180 12.30 1.35 11.74
C ARG A 180 12.83 2.73 11.41
N ARG A 181 12.87 3.09 10.13
CA ARG A 181 13.46 4.35 9.68
C ARG A 181 12.89 4.81 8.34
N ASP A 182 12.96 6.11 8.10
CA ASP A 182 12.79 6.67 6.76
C ASP A 182 14.04 6.36 5.92
N TYR A 183 13.86 5.71 4.78
CA TYR A 183 14.99 5.33 3.91
C TYR A 183 15.71 6.53 3.29
N SER A 184 15.05 7.70 3.22
CA SER A 184 15.67 8.92 2.69
C SER A 184 16.85 9.43 3.53
N ALA A 185 16.93 9.01 4.79
CA ALA A 185 18.02 9.35 5.71
C ALA A 185 19.14 8.29 5.76
N LEU A 186 19.06 7.23 4.94
CA LEU A 186 20.12 6.22 4.86
C LEU A 186 21.24 6.68 3.93
N ASP A 187 22.47 6.29 4.28
CA ASP A 187 23.58 6.31 3.33
C ASP A 187 23.53 5.04 2.47
N LEU A 188 23.17 5.19 1.20
CA LEU A 188 23.10 4.05 0.27
C LEU A 188 24.48 3.54 -0.14
N ALA A 189 25.56 4.28 0.15
CA ALA A 189 26.92 3.83 -0.11
C ALA A 189 27.28 2.59 0.72
N GLU A 190 26.60 2.33 1.84
CA GLU A 190 26.87 1.16 2.70
C GLU A 190 26.50 -0.18 2.06
N PHE A 191 25.71 -0.17 0.98
CA PHE A 191 25.11 -1.37 0.40
C PHE A 191 25.63 -1.67 -1.00
N ASP A 192 25.89 -2.95 -1.27
CA ASP A 192 26.26 -3.45 -2.60
C ASP A 192 25.03 -3.65 -3.48
N VAL A 193 23.87 -3.94 -2.86
CA VAL A 193 22.59 -4.10 -3.52
C VAL A 193 21.49 -3.33 -2.78
N VAL A 194 20.79 -2.46 -3.51
CA VAL A 194 19.61 -1.72 -3.00
C VAL A 194 18.40 -2.18 -3.79
N PHE A 195 17.39 -2.72 -3.10
CA PHE A 195 16.12 -3.11 -3.68
C PHE A 195 14.99 -2.21 -3.19
N ALA A 196 14.08 -1.83 -4.09
CA ALA A 196 12.92 -1.02 -3.76
C ALA A 196 11.66 -1.43 -4.54
N PHE A 197 10.55 -1.53 -3.82
CA PHE A 197 9.20 -1.65 -4.40
C PHE A 197 8.24 -0.67 -3.71
N LEU A 198 8.38 0.61 -4.06
CA LEU A 198 7.71 1.71 -3.38
C LEU A 198 6.48 2.20 -4.17
N SER A 199 6.55 3.41 -4.74
CA SER A 199 5.49 4.01 -5.55
C SER A 199 6.07 4.96 -6.61
N PRO A 200 5.31 5.27 -7.68
CA PRO A 200 5.77 6.20 -8.72
C PRO A 200 6.15 7.60 -8.19
N ALA A 201 5.57 8.02 -7.06
CA ALA A 201 5.86 9.30 -6.44
C ALA A 201 7.20 9.30 -5.69
N ALA A 202 7.55 8.19 -5.05
CA ALA A 202 8.76 8.05 -4.23
C ALA A 202 10.01 7.70 -5.07
N MET A 203 9.83 6.88 -6.10
CA MET A 203 10.91 6.29 -6.88
C MET A 203 11.87 7.31 -7.56
N PRO A 204 11.42 8.47 -8.10
CA PRO A 204 12.33 9.45 -8.69
C PRO A 204 13.30 10.08 -7.69
N ALA A 205 12.86 10.32 -6.44
CA ALA A 205 13.73 10.85 -5.40
C ALA A 205 14.75 9.80 -4.95
N LEU A 206 14.30 8.56 -4.78
CA LEU A 206 15.19 7.44 -4.47
C LEU A 206 16.23 7.21 -5.56
N TRP A 207 15.86 7.30 -6.84
CA TRP A 207 16.82 7.17 -7.94
C TRP A 207 17.93 8.22 -7.85
N ARG A 208 17.59 9.50 -7.59
CA ARG A 208 18.61 10.55 -7.41
C ARG A 208 19.54 10.26 -6.24
N GLN A 209 19.00 9.77 -5.12
CA GLN A 209 19.79 9.38 -3.95
C GLN A 209 20.73 8.21 -4.31
N ALA A 210 20.22 7.17 -4.97
CA ALA A 210 21.00 6.03 -5.41
C ALA A 210 22.13 6.46 -6.36
N SER A 211 21.83 7.25 -7.40
CA SER A 211 22.84 7.76 -8.34
C SER A 211 23.92 8.62 -7.70
N ALA A 212 23.60 9.31 -6.61
CA ALA A 212 24.56 10.18 -5.92
C ALA A 212 25.42 9.42 -4.88
N GLN A 213 24.88 8.39 -4.23
CA GLN A 213 25.50 7.78 -3.05
C GLN A 213 26.04 6.36 -3.31
N MET A 214 25.40 5.58 -4.18
CA MET A 214 25.80 4.19 -4.37
C MET A 214 27.18 4.09 -5.04
N ARG A 215 27.98 3.12 -4.59
CA ARG A 215 29.35 2.92 -5.09
C ARG A 215 29.33 2.40 -6.52
N SER A 216 30.36 2.73 -7.31
CA SER A 216 30.53 2.15 -8.64
C SER A 216 30.53 0.62 -8.57
N GLY A 217 29.78 -0.01 -9.46
CA GLY A 217 29.65 -1.46 -9.58
C GLY A 217 28.59 -2.10 -8.67
N SER A 218 28.00 -1.33 -7.75
CA SER A 218 26.84 -1.76 -6.94
C SER A 218 25.57 -1.83 -7.79
N LEU A 219 24.51 -2.44 -7.26
CA LEU A 219 23.30 -2.77 -8.01
C LEU A 219 22.07 -2.14 -7.38
N PHE A 220 21.41 -1.25 -8.12
CA PHE A 220 20.09 -0.73 -7.75
C PHE A 220 19.01 -1.53 -8.49
N ILE A 221 18.01 -2.04 -7.77
CA ILE A 221 16.92 -2.86 -8.32
C ILE A 221 15.58 -2.26 -7.93
N SER A 222 14.75 -1.96 -8.92
CA SER A 222 13.38 -1.49 -8.74
C SER A 222 12.39 -2.53 -9.23
N GLN A 223 11.37 -2.83 -8.44
CA GLN A 223 10.23 -3.61 -8.90
C GLN A 223 9.12 -2.70 -9.43
N ALA A 224 8.54 -3.08 -10.56
CA ALA A 224 7.42 -2.47 -11.28
C ALA A 224 7.63 -1.06 -11.84
N PHE A 225 8.59 -0.31 -11.31
CA PHE A 225 8.79 1.08 -11.66
C PHE A 225 10.15 1.24 -12.36
N PRO A 226 10.20 1.37 -13.69
CA PRO A 226 11.43 1.77 -14.35
C PRO A 226 11.80 3.18 -13.86
N VAL A 227 13.05 3.37 -13.48
CA VAL A 227 13.56 4.65 -12.99
C VAL A 227 14.80 5.07 -13.73
N GLY A 228 15.04 6.38 -13.76
CA GLY A 228 16.23 6.94 -14.37
C GLY A 228 16.05 7.35 -15.83
N SER A 229 17.02 8.12 -16.29
CA SER A 229 17.12 8.61 -17.66
C SER A 229 17.81 7.62 -18.60
N ARG A 230 18.47 6.58 -18.04
CA ARG A 230 19.15 5.52 -18.80
C ARG A 230 18.36 4.21 -18.73
N PRO A 231 18.39 3.38 -19.79
CA PRO A 231 17.78 2.07 -19.75
C PRO A 231 18.41 1.18 -18.67
N PRO A 232 17.62 0.26 -18.07
CA PRO A 232 18.13 -0.74 -17.14
C PRO A 232 19.12 -1.68 -17.83
N ASP A 233 20.14 -2.11 -17.09
CA ASP A 233 21.14 -3.06 -17.57
C ASP A 233 20.55 -4.48 -17.65
N HIS A 234 19.61 -4.79 -16.77
CA HIS A 234 18.87 -6.06 -16.79
C HIS A 234 17.39 -5.84 -16.48
N VAL A 235 16.54 -6.62 -17.15
CA VAL A 235 15.11 -6.71 -16.87
C VAL A 235 14.74 -8.17 -16.67
N ALA A 236 14.00 -8.47 -15.61
CA ALA A 236 13.55 -9.82 -15.28
C ALA A 236 12.05 -9.83 -14.93
N GLY A 237 11.36 -10.95 -15.19
CA GLY A 237 9.95 -11.13 -14.82
C GLY A 237 8.94 -10.37 -15.69
N GLU A 238 9.30 -9.96 -16.92
CA GLU A 238 8.39 -9.25 -17.85
C GLU A 238 7.13 -10.06 -18.18
N GLY A 239 7.27 -11.38 -18.37
CA GLY A 239 6.16 -12.27 -18.70
C GLY A 239 5.12 -12.45 -17.60
N ASP A 240 5.43 -12.07 -16.35
CA ASP A 240 4.51 -12.16 -15.21
C ASP A 240 3.68 -10.88 -15.02
N GLY A 241 3.86 -9.86 -15.87
CA GLY A 241 3.15 -8.59 -15.86
C GLY A 241 3.89 -7.47 -15.13
N ALA A 242 3.54 -6.22 -15.47
CA ALA A 242 4.30 -5.03 -15.08
C ALA A 242 4.58 -4.90 -13.57
N ARG A 243 3.68 -5.39 -12.71
CA ARG A 243 3.86 -5.37 -11.25
C ARG A 243 5.00 -6.28 -10.75
N HIS A 244 5.34 -7.31 -11.51
CA HIS A 244 6.33 -8.33 -11.16
C HIS A 244 7.67 -8.13 -11.86
N THR A 245 7.72 -7.21 -12.82
CA THR A 245 8.94 -6.87 -13.55
C THR A 245 9.96 -6.21 -12.63
N LEU A 246 11.19 -6.68 -12.69
CA LEU A 246 12.35 -6.11 -12.01
C LEU A 246 13.22 -5.40 -13.03
N TYR A 247 13.62 -4.18 -12.69
CA TYR A 247 14.56 -3.37 -13.45
C TYR A 247 15.82 -3.18 -12.61
N ALA A 248 16.99 -3.47 -13.17
CA ALA A 248 18.25 -3.40 -12.45
C ALA A 248 19.26 -2.50 -13.18
N TRP A 249 19.97 -1.68 -12.41
CA TRP A 249 21.00 -0.75 -12.87
C TRP A 249 22.27 -0.94 -12.05
N ARG A 250 23.38 -1.15 -12.74
CA ARG A 250 24.72 -1.09 -12.16
C ARG A 250 25.17 0.36 -12.02
N MET A 251 25.46 0.79 -10.80
CA MET A 251 25.75 2.18 -10.46
C MET A 251 27.18 2.59 -10.83
#